data_AF-A0A5A8AJ90-F1
#
_entry.id   AF-A0A5A8AJ90-F1
#
_cell.length_a   1.000
_cell.length_b   1.000
_cell.length_c   1.000
_cell.angle_alpha   90.00
_cell.angle_beta   90.00
_cell.angle_gamma   90.00
#
_symmetry.space_group_name_H-M   'P 1'
#
loop_
_entity.id
_entity.type
_entity.pdbx_description
1 polymer ?
#
loop_
_entity_poly.entity_id
_entity_poly.type
_entity_poly.pdbx_seq_one_letter_code
_entity_poly.pdbx_strand_id
1 'polypeptide(L)'
;MKEKFIFFLFTAVFFLNTQFNLFYLIPHDKFEYSRLEESETLVIGKLIDSQHGSVFDDGGFTGTFYYDKISGRSTGGKKAYDNYLNHVVSPKFYYEPYKSQIGGQAILYSIFDKIFRLDNKVNLFIFRMFNSLALSILLAFFLIWAKRKFGMAAAALSFVLILLNYWIFLYGKSTWWCSWVYFSPFVYGLFFFEKYRSTEYRNYIIRFSFLFFVKFWFTGFEFITVFLICSALPYLYYTFENKVSFYVQFIRRHLIITAIPLLLSIAFQLFQFKLLTGNFKDGLNHLTSAYLRRSSGDYSYEKEFAYLNTLKTYHLDIIIRYMGNSFINEDLTQIKAPFAVLFVAGIICSVLLYRKKTERRLIGATWFSAIAPLSWLILFEEHAHIHKHIDFFIWYCPFLLLIILLISLTLTSFFKTIK
;
A
#
# COMPACT_ATOMS: atom_id res chain seq x y z
N MET A 1 -6.60 5.36 -30.81
CA MET A 1 -5.15 5.68 -30.78
C MET A 1 -4.77 6.66 -29.66
N LYS A 2 -5.44 7.82 -29.53
CA LYS A 2 -5.11 8.84 -28.50
C LYS A 2 -5.09 8.33 -27.06
N GLU A 3 -6.07 7.50 -26.64
CA GLU A 3 -6.11 7.02 -25.25
C GLU A 3 -5.02 6.01 -24.91
N LYS A 4 -4.69 5.10 -25.84
CA LYS A 4 -3.58 4.15 -25.68
C LYS A 4 -2.26 4.91 -25.52
N PHE A 5 -2.03 5.93 -26.34
CA PHE A 5 -0.84 6.78 -26.25
C PHE A 5 -0.74 7.46 -24.87
N ILE A 6 -1.82 8.09 -24.39
CA ILE A 6 -1.85 8.75 -23.08
C ILE A 6 -1.57 7.74 -21.95
N PHE A 7 -2.17 6.56 -22.02
CA PHE A 7 -1.93 5.49 -21.05
C PHE A 7 -0.45 5.08 -21.01
N PHE A 8 0.15 4.83 -22.18
CA PHE A 8 1.58 4.48 -22.25
C PHE A 8 2.47 5.61 -21.78
N LEU A 9 2.15 6.87 -22.10
CA LEU A 9 2.90 8.03 -21.64
C LEU A 9 2.88 8.15 -20.11
N PHE A 10 1.69 8.12 -19.49
CA PHE A 10 1.57 8.19 -18.03
C PHE A 10 2.26 7.00 -17.35
N THR A 11 2.10 5.79 -17.91
CA THR A 11 2.75 4.59 -17.38
C THR A 11 4.26 4.72 -17.44
N ALA A 12 4.82 5.15 -18.59
CA ALA A 12 6.26 5.29 -18.77
C ALA A 12 6.85 6.34 -17.81
N VAL A 13 6.20 7.50 -17.68
CA VAL A 13 6.69 8.56 -16.79
C VAL A 13 6.63 8.13 -15.32
N PHE A 14 5.52 7.54 -14.87
CA PHE A 14 5.44 7.00 -13.52
C PHE A 14 6.46 5.87 -13.29
N PHE A 15 6.65 4.99 -14.26
CA PHE A 15 7.60 3.88 -14.14
C PHE A 15 9.04 4.41 -14.00
N LEU A 16 9.44 5.34 -14.87
CA LEU A 16 10.78 5.93 -14.82
C LEU A 16 11.02 6.68 -13.50
N ASN A 17 10.00 7.37 -12.98
CA ASN A 17 10.12 8.02 -11.68
C ASN A 17 10.17 7.00 -10.52
N THR A 18 9.31 5.98 -10.52
CA THR A 18 9.27 4.97 -9.45
C THR A 18 10.55 4.14 -9.40
N GLN A 19 11.04 3.71 -10.57
CA GLN A 19 12.16 2.79 -10.67
C GLN A 19 13.51 3.49 -10.56
N PHE A 20 13.64 4.69 -11.14
CA PHE A 20 14.92 5.38 -11.29
C PHE A 20 14.96 6.77 -10.67
N ASN A 21 13.87 7.25 -10.07
CA ASN A 21 13.76 8.61 -9.55
C ASN A 21 14.14 9.67 -10.59
N LEU A 22 13.66 9.50 -11.83
CA LEU A 22 14.04 10.30 -13.00
C LEU A 22 13.99 11.83 -12.76
N PHE A 23 13.03 12.30 -11.97
CA PHE A 23 12.83 13.73 -11.71
C PHE A 23 13.47 14.20 -10.39
N TYR A 24 14.18 13.33 -9.69
CA TYR A 24 14.82 13.61 -8.40
C TYR A 24 13.82 14.15 -7.35
N LEU A 25 12.58 13.66 -7.38
CA LEU A 25 11.52 14.09 -6.46
C LEU A 25 11.66 13.46 -5.07
N ILE A 26 12.49 12.42 -4.96
CA ILE A 26 12.87 11.79 -3.70
C ILE A 26 14.36 12.07 -3.47
N PRO A 27 14.81 12.47 -2.27
CA PRO A 27 16.22 12.55 -1.93
C PRO A 27 16.96 11.26 -2.24
N HIS A 28 18.15 11.37 -2.82
CA HIS A 28 18.90 10.22 -3.31
C HIS A 28 19.17 9.21 -2.19
N ASP A 29 19.58 9.68 -1.02
CA ASP A 29 19.79 8.86 0.18
C ASP A 29 18.51 8.13 0.61
N LYS A 30 17.34 8.76 0.57
CA LYS A 30 16.05 8.12 0.88
C LYS A 30 15.62 7.13 -0.19
N PHE A 31 15.84 7.45 -1.46
CA PHE A 31 15.54 6.57 -2.59
C PHE A 31 16.45 5.34 -2.67
N GLU A 32 17.70 5.48 -2.22
CA GLU A 32 18.62 4.37 -2.02
C GLU A 32 18.33 3.64 -0.70
N TYR A 33 17.92 4.35 0.36
CA TYR A 33 17.50 3.74 1.62
C TYR A 33 16.26 2.87 1.47
N SER A 34 15.31 3.21 0.58
CA SER A 34 14.21 2.29 0.27
C SER A 34 14.67 0.98 -0.39
N ARG A 35 15.95 0.88 -0.80
CA ARG A 35 16.61 -0.36 -1.22
C ARG A 35 17.23 -1.16 -0.05
N LEU A 36 17.31 -0.58 1.13
CA LEU A 36 17.91 -1.12 2.36
C LEU A 36 16.96 -0.99 3.55
N GLU A 37 15.67 -0.83 3.28
CA GLU A 37 14.65 -0.81 4.32
C GLU A 37 14.71 -2.14 5.06
N GLU A 38 14.68 -2.11 6.41
CA GLU A 38 14.71 -3.33 7.22
C GLU A 38 13.68 -4.36 6.75
N SER A 39 12.53 -3.89 6.25
CA SER A 39 11.47 -4.71 5.68
C SER A 39 11.88 -5.48 4.42
N GLU A 40 12.66 -4.88 3.50
CA GLU A 40 13.12 -5.56 2.29
C GLU A 40 14.15 -6.65 2.61
N THR A 41 14.96 -6.45 3.67
CA THR A 41 15.90 -7.48 4.14
C THR A 41 15.22 -8.80 4.53
N LEU A 42 13.93 -8.77 4.89
CA LEU A 42 13.15 -9.97 5.19
C LEU A 42 12.79 -10.79 3.95
N VAL A 43 12.62 -10.13 2.80
CA VAL A 43 12.46 -10.80 1.50
C VAL A 43 13.79 -11.41 1.08
N ILE A 44 14.88 -10.64 1.18
CA ILE A 44 16.21 -11.10 0.80
C ILE A 44 16.67 -12.27 1.68
N GLY A 45 16.45 -12.20 2.99
CA GLY A 45 16.72 -13.31 3.89
C GLY A 45 16.01 -14.59 3.45
N LYS A 46 14.76 -14.50 2.97
CA LYS A 46 14.05 -15.66 2.43
C LYS A 46 14.61 -16.18 1.11
N LEU A 47 15.05 -15.28 0.21
CA LEU A 47 15.73 -15.69 -1.01
C LEU A 47 16.98 -16.51 -0.67
N ILE A 48 17.85 -15.99 0.20
CA ILE A 48 19.07 -16.67 0.66
C ILE A 48 18.73 -18.01 1.33
N ASP A 49 17.74 -18.03 2.21
CA ASP A 49 17.29 -19.26 2.88
C ASP A 49 16.86 -20.32 1.86
N SER A 50 16.08 -19.91 0.86
CA SER A 50 15.64 -20.81 -0.21
C SER A 50 16.80 -21.30 -1.09
N GLN A 51 17.87 -20.51 -1.27
CA GLN A 51 19.08 -20.93 -1.99
C GLN A 51 19.85 -22.03 -1.24
N HIS A 52 19.77 -22.06 0.10
CA HIS A 52 20.42 -23.08 0.94
C HIS A 52 19.61 -24.37 1.07
N GLY A 53 18.30 -24.32 0.85
CA GLY A 53 17.43 -25.48 1.08
C GLY A 53 16.19 -25.45 0.20
N SER A 54 15.00 -25.63 0.78
CA SER A 54 13.71 -25.57 0.07
C SER A 54 13.05 -24.19 0.21
N VAL A 55 12.09 -23.88 -0.67
CA VAL A 55 11.29 -22.63 -0.53
C VAL A 55 10.47 -22.64 0.76
N PHE A 56 10.12 -23.81 1.28
CA PHE A 56 9.30 -23.95 2.49
C PHE A 56 10.12 -24.21 3.76
N ASP A 57 11.44 -24.12 3.68
CA ASP A 57 12.28 -24.15 4.88
C ASP A 57 11.91 -22.99 5.81
N ASP A 58 12.06 -23.22 7.11
CA ASP A 58 11.59 -22.33 8.17
C ASP A 58 10.11 -21.92 8.03
N GLY A 59 9.29 -22.88 7.58
CA GLY A 59 7.86 -22.71 7.36
C GLY A 59 7.50 -21.85 6.15
N GLY A 60 8.47 -21.49 5.31
CA GLY A 60 8.24 -20.63 4.15
C GLY A 60 7.99 -19.16 4.50
N PHE A 61 8.21 -18.75 5.75
CA PHE A 61 8.09 -17.36 6.17
C PHE A 61 9.24 -16.51 5.61
N THR A 62 8.97 -15.23 5.35
CA THR A 62 10.02 -14.20 5.28
C THR A 62 10.81 -14.13 6.58
N GLY A 63 12.00 -13.53 6.60
CA GLY A 63 12.80 -13.54 7.82
C GLY A 63 14.21 -12.99 7.63
N THR A 64 14.92 -12.86 8.75
CA THR A 64 16.31 -12.38 8.74
C THR A 64 17.26 -13.57 8.70
N PHE A 65 18.16 -13.58 7.73
CA PHE A 65 19.20 -14.59 7.61
C PHE A 65 20.47 -14.12 8.32
N TYR A 66 21.03 -14.95 9.19
CA TYR A 66 22.23 -14.63 9.95
C TYR A 66 23.38 -15.56 9.54
N TYR A 67 24.55 -14.94 9.33
CA TYR A 67 25.83 -15.64 9.14
C TYR A 67 26.68 -15.66 10.42
N ASP A 68 26.27 -14.91 11.45
CA ASP A 68 26.99 -14.81 12.71
C ASP A 68 26.02 -14.68 13.89
N LYS A 69 26.53 -14.92 15.10
CA LYS A 69 25.77 -14.86 16.36
C LYS A 69 25.67 -13.46 16.96
N ILE A 70 26.49 -12.52 16.49
CA ILE A 70 26.75 -11.25 17.18
C ILE A 70 25.82 -10.15 16.66
N SER A 71 25.40 -10.25 15.40
CA SER A 71 24.58 -9.24 14.77
C SER A 71 23.14 -9.26 15.30
N GLY A 72 22.64 -8.11 15.72
CA GLY A 72 21.20 -7.90 15.89
C GLY A 72 20.48 -7.85 14.53
N ARG A 73 19.14 -7.87 14.55
CA ARG A 73 18.30 -8.00 13.35
C ARG A 73 18.60 -7.01 12.23
N SER A 74 18.69 -5.72 12.54
CA SER A 74 18.99 -4.67 11.54
C SER A 74 20.35 -4.90 10.87
N THR A 75 21.40 -5.14 11.67
CA THR A 75 22.76 -5.38 11.18
C THR A 75 22.86 -6.71 10.42
N GLY A 76 22.23 -7.76 10.92
CA GLY A 76 22.18 -9.08 10.29
C GLY A 76 21.49 -9.02 8.92
N GLY A 77 20.33 -8.37 8.84
CA GLY A 77 19.59 -8.17 7.60
C GLY A 77 20.38 -7.38 6.55
N LYS A 78 21.10 -6.33 6.95
CA LYS A 78 21.98 -5.56 6.03
C LYS A 78 23.17 -6.40 5.55
N LYS A 79 23.83 -7.15 6.43
CA LYS A 79 24.90 -8.08 6.03
C LYS A 79 24.39 -9.16 5.07
N ALA A 80 23.23 -9.73 5.35
CA ALA A 80 22.54 -10.69 4.47
C ALA A 80 22.30 -10.10 3.08
N TYR A 81 21.78 -8.87 3.05
CA TYR A 81 21.53 -8.13 1.84
C TYR A 81 22.82 -7.93 1.01
N ASP A 82 23.88 -7.42 1.64
CA ASP A 82 25.16 -7.16 0.95
C ASP A 82 25.79 -8.45 0.42
N ASN A 83 25.74 -9.54 1.19
CA ASN A 83 26.25 -10.83 0.75
C ASN A 83 25.44 -11.41 -0.41
N TYR A 84 24.11 -11.26 -0.39
CA TYR A 84 23.24 -11.66 -1.49
C TYR A 84 23.63 -10.95 -2.79
N LEU A 85 23.79 -9.62 -2.76
CA LEU A 85 24.17 -8.87 -3.96
C LEU A 85 25.57 -9.24 -4.46
N ASN A 86 26.49 -9.56 -3.56
CA ASN A 86 27.88 -9.86 -3.92
C ASN A 86 28.15 -11.36 -4.17
N HIS A 87 27.11 -12.21 -4.22
CA HIS A 87 27.22 -13.65 -4.39
C HIS A 87 28.14 -14.33 -3.38
N VAL A 88 28.21 -13.77 -2.17
CA VAL A 88 28.99 -14.33 -1.07
C VAL A 88 28.18 -15.46 -0.46
N VAL A 89 28.56 -16.70 -0.77
CA VAL A 89 27.96 -17.89 -0.16
C VAL A 89 28.58 -18.10 1.21
N SER A 90 27.81 -17.84 2.26
CA SER A 90 28.21 -18.06 3.65
C SER A 90 27.26 -19.04 4.30
N PRO A 91 27.76 -19.97 5.15
CA PRO A 91 26.93 -20.99 5.76
C PRO A 91 25.83 -20.36 6.63
N LYS A 92 24.65 -20.98 6.61
CA LYS A 92 23.54 -20.60 7.47
C LYS A 92 23.92 -20.79 8.94
N PHE A 93 24.01 -19.71 9.70
CA PHE A 93 24.16 -19.79 11.16
C PHE A 93 22.80 -19.91 11.83
N TYR A 94 21.88 -18.98 11.51
CA TYR A 94 20.53 -18.95 12.05
C TYR A 94 19.59 -18.24 11.08
N TYR A 95 18.31 -18.58 11.12
CA TYR A 95 17.25 -17.85 10.42
C TYR A 95 16.17 -17.48 11.42
N GLU A 96 15.78 -16.22 11.43
CA GLU A 96 14.72 -15.69 12.29
C GLU A 96 13.47 -15.42 11.45
N PRO A 97 12.46 -16.30 11.51
CA PRO A 97 11.23 -16.14 10.73
C PRO A 97 10.43 -14.94 11.21
N TYR A 98 10.04 -14.08 10.26
CA TYR A 98 9.05 -13.04 10.47
C TYR A 98 7.64 -13.59 10.29
N LYS A 99 7.01 -13.91 11.42
CA LYS A 99 5.77 -14.70 11.48
C LYS A 99 4.49 -13.90 11.28
N SER A 100 4.57 -12.56 11.25
CA SER A 100 3.40 -11.67 11.17
C SER A 100 2.87 -11.45 9.75
N GLN A 101 3.60 -11.89 8.73
CA GLN A 101 3.18 -11.82 7.33
C GLN A 101 3.37 -13.16 6.65
N ILE A 102 2.46 -13.50 5.72
CA ILE A 102 2.48 -14.76 4.97
C ILE A 102 3.72 -14.87 4.06
N GLY A 103 4.22 -13.74 3.55
CA GLY A 103 5.42 -13.72 2.72
C GLY A 103 5.21 -14.26 1.32
N GLY A 104 3.98 -14.28 0.80
CA GLY A 104 3.66 -14.85 -0.51
C GLY A 104 4.39 -14.19 -1.68
N GLN A 105 4.75 -12.91 -1.55
CA GLN A 105 5.63 -12.22 -2.48
C GLN A 105 7.05 -12.80 -2.47
N ALA A 106 7.62 -13.06 -1.30
CA ALA A 106 8.95 -13.65 -1.17
C ALA A 106 8.97 -15.11 -1.63
N ILE A 107 7.91 -15.88 -1.34
CA ILE A 107 7.73 -17.25 -1.86
C ILE A 107 7.74 -17.25 -3.39
N LEU A 108 6.99 -16.34 -4.02
CA LEU A 108 6.96 -16.20 -5.47
C LEU A 108 8.35 -15.85 -6.03
N TYR A 109 9.05 -14.91 -5.40
CA TYR A 109 10.40 -14.52 -5.80
C TYR A 109 11.42 -15.64 -5.61
N SER A 110 11.35 -16.43 -4.53
CA SER A 110 12.19 -17.61 -4.31
C SER A 110 11.95 -18.70 -5.36
N ILE A 111 10.69 -18.92 -5.76
CA ILE A 111 10.38 -19.86 -6.85
C ILE A 111 10.99 -19.37 -8.16
N PHE A 112 10.84 -18.08 -8.47
CA PHE A 112 11.45 -17.48 -9.65
C PHE A 112 12.98 -17.62 -9.63
N ASP A 113 13.62 -17.25 -8.52
CA ASP A 113 15.08 -17.35 -8.32
C ASP A 113 15.58 -18.77 -8.57
N LYS A 114 14.90 -19.80 -8.05
CA LYS A 114 15.26 -21.21 -8.25
C LYS A 114 15.06 -21.73 -9.67
N ILE A 115 14.01 -21.28 -10.36
CA ILE A 115 13.69 -21.71 -11.73
C ILE A 115 14.68 -21.11 -12.71
N PHE A 116 14.93 -19.79 -12.62
CA PHE A 116 15.71 -19.07 -13.61
C PHE A 116 17.20 -18.97 -13.26
N ARG A 117 17.56 -19.02 -11.97
CA ARG A 117 18.95 -19.00 -11.47
C ARG A 117 19.82 -17.88 -12.08
N LEU A 118 19.21 -16.72 -12.27
CA LEU A 118 19.93 -15.53 -12.73
C LEU A 118 20.81 -14.98 -11.61
N ASP A 119 21.69 -14.05 -11.98
CA ASP A 119 22.45 -13.24 -11.02
C ASP A 119 21.51 -12.55 -10.00
N ASN A 120 21.90 -12.54 -8.72
CA ASN A 120 21.10 -12.03 -7.61
C ASN A 120 20.72 -10.55 -7.79
N LYS A 121 21.60 -9.72 -8.36
CA LYS A 121 21.30 -8.30 -8.65
C LYS A 121 20.27 -8.20 -9.76
N VAL A 122 20.36 -9.05 -10.77
CA VAL A 122 19.39 -9.12 -11.87
C VAL A 122 18.02 -9.56 -11.37
N ASN A 123 17.93 -10.60 -10.54
CA ASN A 123 16.67 -11.04 -9.94
C ASN A 123 16.00 -9.93 -9.14
N LEU A 124 16.75 -9.30 -8.23
CA LEU A 124 16.21 -8.19 -7.43
C LEU A 124 15.75 -7.01 -8.31
N PHE A 125 16.51 -6.69 -9.36
CA PHE A 125 16.12 -5.65 -10.30
C PHE A 125 14.81 -5.97 -11.02
N ILE A 126 14.62 -7.21 -11.46
CA ILE A 126 13.38 -7.69 -12.08
C ILE A 126 12.19 -7.59 -11.10
N PHE A 127 12.37 -8.02 -9.85
CA PHE A 127 11.31 -7.95 -8.83
C PHE A 127 10.89 -6.51 -8.53
N ARG A 128 11.86 -5.60 -8.42
CA ARG A 128 11.59 -4.16 -8.25
C ARG A 128 10.90 -3.56 -9.48
N MET A 129 11.37 -3.89 -10.69
CA MET A 129 10.72 -3.46 -11.93
C MET A 129 9.27 -3.93 -12.01
N PHE A 130 8.98 -5.17 -11.61
CA PHE A 130 7.62 -5.69 -11.55
C PHE A 130 6.73 -4.83 -10.64
N ASN A 131 7.17 -4.55 -9.41
CA ASN A 131 6.40 -3.72 -8.48
C ASN A 131 6.22 -2.29 -8.99
N SER A 132 7.29 -1.65 -9.49
CA SER A 132 7.26 -0.30 -10.07
C SER A 132 6.29 -0.21 -11.25
N LEU A 133 6.35 -1.18 -12.17
CA LEU A 133 5.51 -1.21 -13.37
C LEU A 133 4.04 -1.47 -13.02
N ALA A 134 3.77 -2.42 -12.12
CA ALA A 134 2.42 -2.73 -11.66
C ALA A 134 1.74 -1.50 -11.03
N LEU A 135 2.46 -0.77 -10.16
CA LEU A 135 1.95 0.47 -9.56
C LEU A 135 1.70 1.54 -10.64
N SER A 136 2.67 1.75 -11.54
CA SER A 136 2.59 2.75 -12.60
C SER A 136 1.42 2.53 -13.54
N ILE A 137 1.13 1.27 -13.89
CA ILE A 137 -0.02 0.87 -14.69
C ILE A 137 -1.33 1.22 -13.98
N LEU A 138 -1.46 0.94 -12.68
CA LEU A 138 -2.66 1.24 -11.91
C LEU A 138 -2.90 2.74 -11.77
N LEU A 139 -1.85 3.53 -11.51
CA LEU A 139 -1.94 4.99 -11.48
C LEU A 139 -2.31 5.57 -12.85
N ALA A 140 -1.73 5.06 -13.94
CA ALA A 140 -2.10 5.46 -15.29
C ALA A 140 -3.56 5.11 -15.60
N PHE A 141 -4.03 3.91 -15.22
CA PHE A 141 -5.43 3.54 -15.39
C PHE A 141 -6.37 4.45 -14.59
N PHE A 142 -6.04 4.81 -13.36
CA PHE A 142 -6.80 5.81 -12.60
C PHE A 142 -6.92 7.14 -13.38
N LEU A 143 -5.83 7.62 -13.99
CA LEU A 143 -5.85 8.83 -14.80
C LEU A 143 -6.65 8.69 -16.10
N ILE A 144 -6.66 7.51 -16.71
CA ILE A 144 -7.53 7.22 -17.86
C ILE A 144 -9.01 7.27 -17.44
N TRP A 145 -9.35 6.70 -16.28
CA TRP A 145 -10.69 6.82 -15.73
C TRP A 145 -11.05 8.31 -15.47
N ALA A 146 -10.15 9.07 -14.83
CA ALA A 146 -10.33 10.49 -14.60
C ALA A 146 -10.53 11.28 -15.91
N LYS A 147 -9.73 10.99 -16.94
CA LYS A 147 -9.86 11.59 -18.27
C LYS A 147 -11.24 11.30 -18.88
N ARG A 148 -11.73 10.06 -18.77
CA ARG A 148 -13.04 9.67 -19.33
C ARG A 148 -14.20 10.39 -18.63
N LYS A 149 -14.12 10.59 -17.32
CA LYS A 149 -15.17 11.24 -16.53
C LYS A 149 -15.12 12.77 -16.54
N PHE A 150 -13.92 13.34 -16.46
CA PHE A 150 -13.72 14.76 -16.14
C PHE A 150 -12.92 15.51 -17.21
N GLY A 151 -12.46 14.82 -18.25
CA GLY A 151 -11.72 15.39 -19.36
C GLY A 151 -10.20 15.42 -19.15
N MET A 152 -9.48 15.69 -20.25
CA MET A 152 -8.01 15.62 -20.28
C MET A 152 -7.33 16.62 -19.34
N ALA A 153 -7.87 17.83 -19.19
CA ALA A 153 -7.27 18.86 -18.34
C ALA A 153 -7.21 18.42 -16.87
N ALA A 154 -8.31 17.86 -16.34
CA ALA A 154 -8.37 17.37 -14.96
C ALA A 154 -7.42 16.18 -14.77
N ALA A 155 -7.33 15.27 -15.75
CA ALA A 155 -6.41 14.14 -15.71
C ALA A 155 -4.94 14.58 -15.78
N ALA A 156 -4.59 15.54 -16.64
CA ALA A 156 -3.23 16.05 -16.76
C ALA A 156 -2.76 16.78 -15.49
N LEU A 157 -3.64 17.57 -14.88
CA LEU A 157 -3.32 18.23 -13.61
C LEU A 157 -3.21 17.22 -12.46
N SER A 158 -4.08 16.21 -12.44
CA SER A 158 -3.99 15.10 -11.47
C SER A 158 -2.69 14.32 -11.65
N PHE A 159 -2.27 14.08 -12.89
CA PHE A 159 -1.01 13.42 -13.21
C PHE A 159 0.19 14.17 -12.60
N VAL A 160 0.26 15.49 -12.81
CA VAL A 160 1.34 16.32 -12.26
C VAL A 160 1.35 16.28 -10.73
N LEU A 161 0.19 16.45 -10.10
CA LEU A 161 0.09 16.44 -8.64
C LEU A 161 0.39 15.06 -8.02
N ILE A 162 0.01 13.97 -8.68
CA ILE A 162 0.38 12.61 -8.27
C ILE A 162 1.88 12.41 -8.45
N LEU A 163 2.48 12.89 -9.55
CA LEU A 163 3.90 12.72 -9.84
C LEU A 163 4.79 13.35 -8.76
N LEU A 164 4.36 14.47 -8.17
CA LEU A 164 5.07 15.16 -7.07
C LEU A 164 5.02 14.41 -5.73
N ASN A 165 4.36 13.26 -5.66
CA ASN A 165 4.08 12.60 -4.40
C ASN A 165 5.24 11.75 -3.87
N TYR A 166 5.73 12.09 -2.69
CA TYR A 166 6.89 11.43 -2.10
C TYR A 166 6.67 9.93 -1.79
N TRP A 167 5.65 9.61 -0.99
CA TRP A 167 5.50 8.28 -0.39
C TRP A 167 5.06 7.19 -1.37
N ILE A 168 4.24 7.54 -2.38
CA ILE A 168 3.86 6.59 -3.43
C ILE A 168 5.08 6.06 -4.18
N PHE A 169 6.02 6.95 -4.53
CA PHE A 169 7.20 6.57 -5.31
C PHE A 169 8.34 6.03 -4.46
N LEU A 170 8.45 6.44 -3.18
CA LEU A 170 9.48 5.93 -2.27
C LEU A 170 9.37 4.40 -2.10
N TYR A 171 8.15 3.91 -1.87
CA TYR A 171 7.87 2.49 -1.65
C TYR A 171 7.36 1.76 -2.90
N GLY A 172 7.18 2.46 -4.03
CA GLY A 172 6.58 1.88 -5.23
C GLY A 172 7.38 0.74 -5.85
N LYS A 173 8.71 0.72 -5.66
CA LYS A 173 9.59 -0.37 -6.10
C LYS A 173 9.81 -1.48 -5.06
N SER A 174 9.33 -1.29 -3.82
CA SER A 174 9.63 -2.19 -2.70
C SER A 174 9.12 -3.61 -2.96
N THR A 175 10.01 -4.59 -2.79
CA THR A 175 9.63 -6.02 -2.85
C THR A 175 8.94 -6.50 -1.59
N TRP A 176 8.93 -5.71 -0.52
CA TRP A 176 8.20 -6.00 0.71
C TRP A 176 6.78 -5.45 0.67
N TRP A 177 6.63 -4.15 0.41
CA TRP A 177 5.35 -3.45 0.51
C TRP A 177 4.43 -3.70 -0.69
N CYS A 178 4.99 -3.98 -1.87
CA CYS A 178 4.24 -4.27 -3.09
C CYS A 178 3.05 -3.31 -3.32
N SER A 179 3.29 -1.99 -3.22
CA SER A 179 2.25 -0.96 -3.05
C SER A 179 1.08 -1.03 -4.05
N TRP A 180 1.32 -1.56 -5.25
CA TRP A 180 0.31 -1.77 -6.29
C TRP A 180 -0.90 -2.59 -5.81
N VAL A 181 -0.74 -3.54 -4.88
CA VAL A 181 -1.86 -4.37 -4.41
C VAL A 181 -2.96 -3.55 -3.74
N TYR A 182 -2.58 -2.46 -3.04
CA TYR A 182 -3.50 -1.59 -2.32
C TYR A 182 -4.39 -0.75 -3.26
N PHE A 183 -3.90 -0.48 -4.47
CA PHE A 183 -4.67 0.25 -5.49
C PHE A 183 -5.49 -0.68 -6.38
N SER A 184 -5.14 -1.97 -6.44
CA SER A 184 -5.67 -2.89 -7.45
C SER A 184 -7.20 -3.05 -7.42
N PRO A 185 -7.90 -3.29 -6.28
CA PRO A 185 -9.35 -3.45 -6.31
C PRO A 185 -10.08 -2.14 -6.55
N PHE A 186 -9.51 -1.03 -6.06
CA PHE A 186 -10.04 0.31 -6.30
C PHE A 186 -10.03 0.64 -7.80
N VAL A 187 -8.86 0.58 -8.45
CA VAL A 187 -8.73 0.93 -9.86
C VAL A 187 -9.52 -0.06 -10.73
N TYR A 188 -9.42 -1.37 -10.45
CA TYR A 188 -10.21 -2.37 -11.17
C TYR A 188 -11.72 -2.10 -11.06
N GLY A 189 -12.19 -1.76 -9.85
CA GLY A 189 -13.59 -1.44 -9.59
C GLY A 189 -14.09 -0.24 -10.36
N LEU A 190 -13.27 0.80 -10.53
CA LEU A 190 -13.67 1.99 -11.28
C LEU A 190 -14.08 1.65 -12.72
N PHE A 191 -13.34 0.75 -13.37
CA PHE A 191 -13.64 0.28 -14.73
C PHE A 191 -14.71 -0.81 -14.75
N PHE A 192 -14.71 -1.71 -13.76
CA PHE A 192 -15.72 -2.75 -13.65
C PHE A 192 -17.13 -2.13 -13.57
N PHE A 193 -17.36 -1.20 -12.66
CA PHE A 193 -18.66 -0.56 -12.50
C PHE A 193 -18.95 0.51 -13.57
N GLU A 194 -17.92 1.07 -14.22
CA GLU A 194 -18.13 1.87 -15.43
C GLU A 194 -18.80 1.05 -16.54
N LYS A 195 -18.34 -0.18 -16.73
CA LYS A 195 -18.81 -1.08 -17.79
C LYS A 195 -20.10 -1.82 -17.42
N TYR A 196 -20.18 -2.35 -16.20
CA TYR A 196 -21.25 -3.23 -15.75
C TYR A 196 -22.18 -2.47 -14.79
N ARG A 197 -23.23 -1.85 -15.34
CA ARG A 197 -24.08 -0.92 -14.59
C ARG A 197 -25.06 -1.55 -13.59
N SER A 198 -25.40 -2.85 -13.62
CA SER A 198 -26.33 -3.38 -12.59
C SER A 198 -26.51 -4.90 -12.38
N THR A 199 -25.87 -5.86 -13.08
CA THR A 199 -26.35 -7.26 -13.00
C THR A 199 -25.33 -8.39 -12.83
N GLU A 200 -24.02 -8.16 -12.96
CA GLU A 200 -23.03 -9.24 -12.87
C GLU A 200 -22.38 -9.38 -11.49
N TYR A 201 -23.19 -9.41 -10.42
CA TYR A 201 -22.67 -9.47 -9.04
C TYR A 201 -21.86 -10.72 -8.74
N ARG A 202 -22.11 -11.84 -9.42
CA ARG A 202 -21.26 -13.03 -9.32
C ARG A 202 -19.84 -12.75 -9.81
N ASN A 203 -19.70 -12.07 -10.94
CA ASN A 203 -18.40 -11.69 -11.48
C ASN A 203 -17.71 -10.64 -10.60
N TYR A 204 -18.48 -9.72 -10.02
CA TYR A 204 -17.96 -8.81 -8.98
C TYR A 204 -17.35 -9.59 -7.82
N ILE A 205 -18.11 -10.52 -7.22
CA ILE A 205 -17.65 -11.32 -6.07
C ILE A 205 -16.39 -12.11 -6.43
N ILE A 206 -16.41 -12.90 -7.51
CA ILE A 206 -15.28 -13.77 -7.87
C ILE A 206 -14.01 -12.95 -8.12
N ARG A 207 -14.10 -11.88 -8.93
CA ARG A 207 -12.93 -11.10 -9.32
C ARG A 207 -12.37 -10.30 -8.15
N PHE A 208 -13.23 -9.71 -7.32
CA PHE A 208 -12.77 -8.99 -6.13
C PHE A 208 -12.23 -9.94 -5.05
N SER A 209 -12.83 -11.13 -4.84
CA SER A 209 -12.24 -12.14 -3.96
C SER A 209 -10.84 -12.53 -4.42
N PHE A 210 -10.61 -12.69 -5.73
CA PHE A 210 -9.28 -12.95 -6.25
C PHE A 210 -8.31 -11.79 -5.95
N LEU A 211 -8.70 -10.53 -6.18
CA LEU A 211 -7.86 -9.37 -5.86
C LEU A 211 -7.56 -9.24 -4.36
N PHE A 212 -8.51 -9.60 -3.50
CA PHE A 212 -8.31 -9.64 -2.05
C PHE A 212 -7.34 -10.75 -1.66
N PHE A 213 -7.46 -11.93 -2.28
CA PHE A 213 -6.50 -13.01 -2.08
C PHE A 213 -5.10 -12.59 -2.51
N VAL A 214 -4.95 -11.94 -3.67
CA VAL A 214 -3.66 -11.40 -4.12
C VAL A 214 -3.09 -10.42 -3.10
N LYS A 215 -3.90 -9.50 -2.56
CA LYS A 215 -3.44 -8.59 -1.50
C LYS A 215 -3.00 -9.37 -0.26
N PHE A 216 -3.80 -10.29 0.27
CA PHE A 216 -3.44 -11.04 1.49
C PHE A 216 -2.23 -11.93 1.27
N TRP A 217 -2.07 -12.50 0.08
CA TRP A 217 -0.90 -13.29 -0.29
C TRP A 217 0.38 -12.45 -0.28
N PHE A 218 0.37 -11.28 -0.92
CA PHE A 218 1.55 -10.43 -1.05
C PHE A 218 1.87 -9.64 0.21
N THR A 219 0.88 -9.06 0.89
CA THR A 219 1.14 -8.13 2.02
C THR A 219 0.48 -8.55 3.33
N GLY A 220 -0.08 -9.75 3.40
CA GLY A 220 -0.73 -10.25 4.61
C GLY A 220 -1.83 -9.31 5.11
N PHE A 221 -1.83 -9.04 6.41
CA PHE A 221 -2.82 -8.19 7.08
C PHE A 221 -2.40 -6.72 7.19
N GLU A 222 -1.27 -6.33 6.59
CA GLU A 222 -0.78 -4.95 6.61
C GLU A 222 -1.83 -4.01 6.00
N PHE A 223 -2.18 -2.95 6.74
CA PHE A 223 -3.20 -1.96 6.39
C PHE A 223 -4.55 -2.56 5.95
N ILE A 224 -5.00 -3.64 6.62
CA ILE A 224 -6.21 -4.38 6.22
C ILE A 224 -7.46 -3.50 6.19
N THR A 225 -7.71 -2.69 7.23
CA THR A 225 -8.92 -1.86 7.32
C THR A 225 -8.95 -0.79 6.23
N VAL A 226 -7.79 -0.18 5.93
CA VAL A 226 -7.60 0.74 4.82
C VAL A 226 -8.00 0.05 3.53
N PHE A 227 -7.37 -1.06 3.20
CA PHE A 227 -7.63 -1.83 1.98
C PHE A 227 -9.13 -2.17 1.79
N LEU A 228 -9.78 -2.66 2.85
CA LEU A 228 -11.21 -3.00 2.82
C LEU A 228 -12.08 -1.80 2.46
N ILE A 229 -11.90 -0.66 3.13
CA ILE A 229 -12.68 0.57 2.87
C ILE A 229 -12.40 1.11 1.47
N CYS A 230 -11.12 1.13 1.07
CA CYS A 230 -10.69 1.59 -0.25
C CYS A 230 -11.30 0.79 -1.39
N SER A 231 -11.35 -0.54 -1.25
CA SER A 231 -11.89 -1.44 -2.26
C SER A 231 -13.39 -1.26 -2.51
N ALA A 232 -14.13 -0.76 -1.51
CA ALA A 232 -15.56 -0.51 -1.59
C ALA A 232 -15.91 0.79 -2.35
N LEU A 233 -14.96 1.72 -2.50
CA LEU A 233 -15.21 3.05 -3.07
C LEU A 233 -15.82 3.03 -4.47
N PRO A 234 -15.36 2.20 -5.44
CA PRO A 234 -15.97 2.19 -6.77
C PRO A 234 -17.41 1.70 -6.72
N TYR A 235 -17.71 0.70 -5.89
CA TYR A 235 -19.07 0.22 -5.68
C TYR A 235 -19.96 1.36 -5.16
N LEU A 236 -19.53 2.06 -4.11
CA LEU A 236 -20.26 3.21 -3.55
C LEU A 236 -20.42 4.34 -4.58
N TYR A 237 -19.36 4.69 -5.29
CA TYR A 237 -19.38 5.77 -6.29
C TYR A 237 -20.41 5.53 -7.41
N TYR A 238 -20.52 4.29 -7.90
CA TYR A 238 -21.42 3.98 -9.04
C TYR A 238 -22.81 3.53 -8.64
N THR A 239 -22.95 2.81 -7.53
CA THR A 239 -24.18 2.06 -7.21
C THR A 239 -24.91 2.57 -5.99
N PHE A 240 -24.40 3.58 -5.29
CA PHE A 240 -25.03 4.10 -4.07
C PHE A 240 -26.49 4.51 -4.31
N GLU A 241 -27.36 3.92 -3.51
CA GLU A 241 -28.78 4.25 -3.40
C GLU A 241 -29.11 4.44 -1.93
N ASN A 242 -29.85 5.50 -1.61
CA ASN A 242 -30.29 5.77 -0.23
C ASN A 242 -31.50 4.88 0.14
N LYS A 243 -31.30 3.57 0.16
CA LYS A 243 -32.31 2.54 0.48
C LYS A 243 -31.70 1.46 1.36
N VAL A 244 -32.46 0.93 2.33
CA VAL A 244 -32.00 -0.15 3.23
C VAL A 244 -31.47 -1.37 2.45
N SER A 245 -32.15 -1.75 1.37
CA SER A 245 -31.77 -2.89 0.52
C SER A 245 -30.39 -2.75 -0.12
N PHE A 246 -29.92 -1.52 -0.37
CA PHE A 246 -28.57 -1.25 -0.87
C PHE A 246 -27.53 -1.62 0.18
N TYR A 247 -27.69 -1.13 1.41
CA TYR A 247 -26.75 -1.36 2.51
C TYR A 247 -26.65 -2.85 2.86
N VAL A 248 -27.79 -3.56 2.94
CA VAL A 248 -27.81 -5.02 3.20
C VAL A 248 -27.05 -5.78 2.10
N GLN A 249 -27.30 -5.46 0.83
CA GLN A 249 -26.60 -6.10 -0.29
C GLN A 249 -25.11 -5.76 -0.31
N PHE A 250 -24.74 -4.51 -0.01
CA PHE A 250 -23.37 -4.05 0.10
C PHE A 250 -22.60 -4.87 1.15
N ILE A 251 -23.12 -4.95 2.37
CA ILE A 251 -22.52 -5.70 3.48
C ILE A 251 -22.37 -7.17 3.11
N ARG A 252 -23.45 -7.82 2.64
CA ARG A 252 -23.42 -9.23 2.26
C ARG A 252 -22.34 -9.52 1.21
N ARG A 253 -22.25 -8.70 0.16
CA ARG A 253 -21.27 -8.89 -0.93
C ARG A 253 -19.84 -8.71 -0.43
N HIS A 254 -19.55 -7.66 0.33
CA HIS A 254 -18.20 -7.38 0.82
C HIS A 254 -17.76 -8.39 1.89
N LEU A 255 -18.70 -8.90 2.69
CA LEU A 255 -18.44 -10.01 3.60
C LEU A 255 -18.00 -11.26 2.83
N ILE A 256 -18.73 -11.67 1.79
CA ILE A 256 -18.35 -12.83 0.96
C ILE A 256 -17.00 -12.60 0.26
N ILE A 257 -16.81 -11.39 -0.31
CA ILE A 257 -15.58 -11.03 -1.02
C ILE A 257 -14.35 -11.20 -0.12
N THR A 258 -14.50 -10.83 1.16
CA THR A 258 -13.40 -10.82 2.14
C THR A 258 -13.22 -12.17 2.83
N ALA A 259 -14.31 -12.84 3.20
CA ALA A 259 -14.27 -14.01 4.08
C ALA A 259 -13.48 -15.17 3.47
N ILE A 260 -13.73 -15.53 2.21
CA ILE A 260 -13.04 -16.66 1.57
C ILE A 260 -11.52 -16.41 1.47
N PRO A 261 -11.04 -15.30 0.88
CA PRO A 261 -9.61 -15.00 0.85
C PRO A 261 -8.96 -14.94 2.23
N LEU A 262 -9.65 -14.36 3.21
CA LEU A 262 -9.14 -14.23 4.58
C LEU A 262 -8.94 -15.60 5.22
N LEU A 263 -9.94 -16.48 5.13
CA LEU A 263 -9.86 -17.84 5.68
C LEU A 263 -8.76 -18.65 5.01
N LEU A 264 -8.60 -18.54 3.68
CA LEU A 264 -7.50 -19.20 2.96
C LEU A 264 -6.13 -18.68 3.43
N SER A 265 -6.01 -17.37 3.67
CA SER A 265 -4.77 -16.74 4.11
C SER A 265 -4.41 -17.15 5.54
N ILE A 266 -5.39 -17.18 6.45
CA ILE A 266 -5.22 -17.69 7.82
C ILE A 266 -4.84 -19.16 7.78
N ALA A 267 -5.55 -19.99 7.02
CA ALA A 267 -5.26 -21.42 6.91
C ALA A 267 -3.83 -21.66 6.40
N PHE A 268 -3.40 -20.90 5.39
CA PHE A 268 -2.04 -20.98 4.88
C PHE A 268 -1.01 -20.57 5.92
N GLN A 269 -1.23 -19.47 6.65
CA GLN A 269 -0.31 -19.05 7.70
C GLN A 269 -0.23 -20.06 8.85
N LEU A 270 -1.36 -20.65 9.24
CA LEU A 270 -1.39 -21.74 10.22
C LEU A 270 -0.61 -22.96 9.73
N PHE A 271 -0.67 -23.28 8.43
CA PHE A 271 0.17 -24.31 7.83
C PHE A 271 1.66 -23.95 7.87
N GLN A 272 2.05 -22.70 7.60
CA GLN A 272 3.44 -22.24 7.76
C GLN A 272 3.92 -22.42 9.21
N PHE A 273 3.07 -22.14 10.20
CA PHE A 273 3.38 -22.41 11.61
C PHE A 273 3.53 -23.90 11.91
N LYS A 274 2.68 -24.75 11.35
CA LYS A 274 2.79 -26.21 11.49
C LYS A 274 4.13 -26.71 10.93
N LEU A 275 4.58 -26.17 9.80
CA LEU A 275 5.89 -26.48 9.22
C LEU A 275 7.05 -25.98 10.11
N LEU A 276 6.94 -24.77 10.67
CA LEU A 276 8.01 -24.16 11.47
C LEU A 276 8.14 -24.77 12.88
N THR A 277 7.03 -25.04 13.55
CA THR A 277 6.99 -25.38 14.99
C THR A 277 6.49 -26.78 15.28
N GLY A 278 5.96 -27.46 14.25
CA GLY A 278 5.24 -28.72 14.43
C GLY A 278 3.81 -28.56 14.94
N ASN A 279 3.30 -27.34 15.23
CA ASN A 279 1.98 -27.15 15.85
C ASN A 279 1.16 -25.99 15.25
N PHE A 280 -0.14 -26.22 15.03
CA PHE A 280 -1.09 -25.17 14.64
C PHE A 280 -1.41 -24.19 15.78
N LYS A 281 -1.35 -24.66 17.03
CA LYS A 281 -1.67 -23.87 18.23
C LYS A 281 -0.75 -22.65 18.35
N ASP A 282 0.52 -22.78 17.98
CA ASP A 282 1.48 -21.68 18.02
C ASP A 282 1.12 -20.59 17.01
N GLY A 283 0.57 -20.98 15.85
CA GLY A 283 0.03 -20.03 14.88
C GLY A 283 -1.19 -19.28 15.38
N LEU A 284 -2.14 -19.97 16.02
CA LEU A 284 -3.31 -19.32 16.64
C LEU A 284 -2.88 -18.34 17.74
N ASN A 285 -2.00 -18.77 18.65
CA ASN A 285 -1.45 -17.92 19.71
C ASN A 285 -0.71 -16.70 19.13
N HIS A 286 0.07 -16.90 18.05
CA HIS A 286 0.74 -15.80 17.38
C HIS A 286 -0.26 -14.81 16.79
N LEU A 287 -1.28 -15.27 16.06
CA LEU A 287 -2.28 -14.39 15.45
C LEU A 287 -3.05 -13.59 16.52
N THR A 288 -3.50 -14.24 17.59
CA THR A 288 -4.18 -13.57 18.69
C THR A 288 -3.28 -12.55 19.38
N SER A 289 -2.05 -12.93 19.74
CA SER A 289 -1.11 -11.99 20.36
C SER A 289 -0.70 -10.84 19.43
N ALA A 290 -0.53 -11.12 18.14
CA ALA A 290 -0.19 -10.15 17.11
C ALA A 290 -1.28 -9.11 16.91
N TYR A 291 -2.54 -9.52 16.97
CA TYR A 291 -3.70 -8.61 16.96
C TYR A 291 -3.72 -7.77 18.24
N LEU A 292 -3.74 -8.44 19.40
CA LEU A 292 -3.85 -7.77 20.70
C LEU A 292 -2.77 -6.71 20.91
N ARG A 293 -1.49 -7.03 20.64
CA ARG A 293 -0.39 -6.08 20.75
C ARG A 293 -0.49 -4.91 19.76
N ARG A 294 -1.07 -5.09 18.58
CA ARG A 294 -1.14 -3.98 17.61
C ARG A 294 -2.33 -3.06 17.88
N SER A 295 -3.38 -3.57 18.54
CA SER A 295 -4.60 -2.84 18.88
C SER A 295 -4.69 -2.39 20.34
N SER A 296 -3.73 -2.75 21.21
CA SER A 296 -3.80 -2.49 22.66
C SER A 296 -3.71 -1.01 23.04
N GLY A 297 -3.14 -0.17 22.17
CA GLY A 297 -2.87 1.23 22.50
C GLY A 297 -1.88 1.39 23.66
N ASP A 298 -1.10 0.36 23.98
CA ASP A 298 -0.24 0.29 25.17
C ASP A 298 1.16 0.86 24.88
N TYR A 299 1.19 2.14 24.52
CA TYR A 299 2.43 2.91 24.33
C TYR A 299 2.40 4.19 25.17
N SER A 300 3.57 4.73 25.50
CA SER A 300 3.65 6.04 26.17
C SER A 300 4.80 6.85 25.62
N TYR A 301 4.66 8.18 25.68
CA TYR A 301 5.74 9.10 25.38
C TYR A 301 6.49 9.41 26.67
N GLU A 302 7.80 9.28 26.62
CA GLU A 302 8.68 9.60 27.74
C GLU A 302 9.41 10.94 27.52
N LYS A 303 9.94 11.50 28.60
CA LYS A 303 10.82 12.68 28.60
C LYS A 303 10.17 13.89 27.90
N GLU A 304 10.89 14.53 26.98
CA GLU A 304 10.48 15.74 26.25
C GLU A 304 9.11 15.60 25.56
N PHE A 305 8.72 14.37 25.19
CA PHE A 305 7.46 14.12 24.50
C PHE A 305 6.30 13.76 25.44
N ALA A 306 6.48 13.79 26.76
CA ALA A 306 5.46 13.39 27.73
C ALA A 306 4.13 14.17 27.59
N TYR A 307 4.17 15.41 27.09
CA TYR A 307 2.98 16.22 26.80
C TYR A 307 2.05 15.57 25.76
N LEU A 308 2.56 14.70 24.88
CA LEU A 308 1.76 13.95 23.90
C LEU A 308 0.87 12.89 24.54
N ASN A 309 1.14 12.46 25.79
CA ASN A 309 0.29 11.49 26.48
C ASN A 309 -1.13 12.04 26.74
N THR A 310 -1.28 13.36 26.90
CA THR A 310 -2.62 13.99 27.00
C THR A 310 -3.35 13.94 25.66
N LEU A 311 -2.64 14.17 24.54
CA LEU A 311 -3.23 14.07 23.20
C LEU A 311 -3.57 12.62 22.82
N LYS A 312 -2.76 11.66 23.28
CA LYS A 312 -3.00 10.22 23.14
C LYS A 312 -4.36 9.80 23.66
N THR A 313 -4.82 10.35 24.79
CA THR A 313 -6.17 10.06 25.35
C THR A 313 -7.29 10.34 24.35
N TYR A 314 -7.04 11.18 23.35
CA TYR A 314 -8.00 11.54 22.29
C TYR A 314 -7.57 11.05 20.90
N HIS A 315 -6.54 10.20 20.79
CA HIS A 315 -5.89 9.77 19.54
C HIS A 315 -5.31 10.92 18.68
N LEU A 316 -5.23 12.13 19.23
CA LEU A 316 -4.82 13.31 18.49
C LEU A 316 -3.33 13.35 18.22
N ASP A 317 -2.50 12.72 19.05
CA ASP A 317 -1.05 12.63 18.87
C ASP A 317 -0.68 11.93 17.56
N ILE A 318 -1.34 10.80 17.27
CA ILE A 318 -1.18 10.02 16.05
C ILE A 318 -1.75 10.78 14.86
N ILE A 319 -3.00 11.27 14.96
CA ILE A 319 -3.65 11.98 13.84
C ILE A 319 -2.84 13.21 13.43
N ILE A 320 -2.42 14.04 14.38
CA ILE A 320 -1.63 15.25 14.11
C ILE A 320 -0.29 14.91 13.48
N ARG A 321 0.41 13.88 13.99
CA ARG A 321 1.67 13.41 13.39
C ARG A 321 1.48 13.06 11.92
N TYR A 322 0.46 12.26 11.61
CA TYR A 322 0.26 11.75 10.26
C TYR A 322 -0.29 12.80 9.28
N MET A 323 -1.02 13.81 9.77
CA MET A 323 -1.44 14.97 8.96
C MET A 323 -0.34 16.03 8.77
N GLY A 324 0.59 16.12 9.71
CA GLY A 324 1.65 17.15 9.74
C GLY A 324 2.85 16.87 8.84
N ASN A 325 3.06 15.63 8.40
CA ASN A 325 4.22 15.29 7.57
C ASN A 325 4.03 15.68 6.09
N SER A 326 5.14 15.84 5.38
CA SER A 326 5.19 16.33 4.00
C SER A 326 4.67 15.30 3.01
N PHE A 327 3.88 15.78 2.02
CA PHE A 327 3.40 14.95 0.91
C PHE A 327 4.27 15.09 -0.35
N ILE A 328 5.08 16.15 -0.48
CA ILE A 328 5.92 16.43 -1.66
C ILE A 328 7.37 16.03 -1.42
N ASN A 329 7.93 16.38 -0.26
CA ASN A 329 9.34 16.13 0.03
C ASN A 329 9.70 16.36 1.50
N GLU A 330 10.56 15.53 2.09
CA GLU A 330 11.16 15.82 3.39
C GLU A 330 12.38 16.77 3.27
N ASP A 331 13.15 16.74 2.17
CA ASP A 331 14.51 17.33 2.14
C ASP A 331 14.89 18.13 0.86
N LEU A 332 14.23 17.96 -0.30
CA LEU A 332 14.73 18.45 -1.61
C LEU A 332 14.16 19.80 -2.09
N THR A 333 13.06 20.27 -1.49
CA THR A 333 12.51 21.60 -1.75
C THR A 333 12.44 22.36 -0.44
N GLN A 334 12.73 23.67 -0.43
CA GLN A 334 12.44 24.56 0.70
C GLN A 334 10.93 24.62 1.05
N ILE A 335 10.09 23.83 0.36
CA ILE A 335 8.65 23.77 0.47
C ILE A 335 8.26 22.41 1.06
N LYS A 336 8.30 22.33 2.39
CA LYS A 336 7.58 21.28 3.12
C LYS A 336 6.10 21.61 3.03
N ALA A 337 5.35 20.81 2.28
CA ALA A 337 3.90 20.94 2.19
C ALA A 337 3.27 19.81 3.00
N PRO A 338 2.76 20.09 4.22
CA PRO A 338 2.08 19.08 5.03
C PRO A 338 0.88 18.49 4.28
N PHE A 339 0.58 17.22 4.54
CA PHE A 339 -0.64 16.59 4.02
C PHE A 339 -1.91 17.38 4.39
N ALA A 340 -1.91 18.07 5.54
CA ALA A 340 -2.96 19.01 5.94
C ALA A 340 -3.28 20.08 4.88
N VAL A 341 -2.31 20.54 4.08
CA VAL A 341 -2.55 21.51 3.00
C VAL A 341 -3.44 20.92 1.91
N LEU A 342 -3.19 19.69 1.48
CA LEU A 342 -4.05 18.98 0.53
C LEU A 342 -5.45 18.76 1.12
N PHE A 343 -5.52 18.40 2.40
CA PHE A 343 -6.78 18.20 3.09
C PHE A 343 -7.64 19.47 3.09
N VAL A 344 -7.07 20.61 3.49
CA VAL A 344 -7.75 21.92 3.49
C VAL A 344 -8.13 22.35 2.07
N ALA A 345 -7.22 22.22 1.10
CA ALA A 345 -7.52 22.51 -0.30
C ALA A 345 -8.67 21.66 -0.83
N GLY A 346 -8.72 20.38 -0.47
CA GLY A 346 -9.82 19.48 -0.80
C GLY A 346 -11.15 19.90 -0.18
N ILE A 347 -11.17 20.40 1.07
CA ILE A 347 -12.39 20.94 1.70
C ILE A 347 -12.90 22.14 0.90
N ILE A 348 -12.03 23.11 0.63
CA ILE A 348 -12.38 24.33 -0.11
C ILE A 348 -12.93 23.95 -1.49
N CYS A 349 -12.22 23.09 -2.22
CA CYS A 349 -12.64 22.62 -3.54
C CYS A 349 -13.97 21.86 -3.49
N SER A 350 -14.21 21.06 -2.44
CA SER A 350 -15.46 20.33 -2.25
C SER A 350 -16.63 21.29 -2.04
N VAL A 351 -16.47 22.32 -1.23
CA VAL A 351 -17.49 23.36 -1.01
C VAL A 351 -17.81 24.08 -2.32
N LEU A 352 -16.80 24.44 -3.10
CA LEU A 352 -16.97 25.12 -4.39
C LEU A 352 -17.73 24.25 -5.40
N LEU A 353 -17.34 22.98 -5.58
CA LEU A 353 -18.03 22.04 -6.47
C LEU A 353 -19.45 21.72 -5.99
N TYR A 354 -19.65 21.59 -4.68
CA TYR A 354 -20.96 21.34 -4.10
C TYR A 354 -21.93 22.51 -4.34
N ARG A 355 -21.45 23.75 -4.17
CA ARG A 355 -22.22 24.98 -4.48
C ARG A 355 -22.58 25.07 -5.96
N LYS A 356 -21.68 24.66 -6.86
CA LYS A 356 -21.96 24.52 -8.31
C LYS A 356 -22.90 23.35 -8.65
N LYS A 357 -23.31 22.54 -7.67
CA LYS A 357 -24.13 21.31 -7.81
C LYS A 357 -23.51 20.26 -8.77
N THR A 358 -22.19 20.27 -8.92
CA THR A 358 -21.43 19.36 -9.80
C THR A 358 -20.72 18.28 -9.00
N GLU A 359 -20.62 17.07 -9.56
CA GLU A 359 -19.76 15.97 -9.06
C GLU A 359 -19.92 15.56 -7.58
N ARG A 360 -21.15 15.61 -7.06
CA ARG A 360 -21.48 15.20 -5.68
C ARG A 360 -21.02 13.78 -5.32
N ARG A 361 -21.01 12.87 -6.29
CA ARG A 361 -20.54 11.49 -6.11
C ARG A 361 -19.03 11.43 -5.88
N LEU A 362 -18.25 12.23 -6.60
CA LEU A 362 -16.80 12.33 -6.40
C LEU A 362 -16.49 12.93 -5.02
N ILE A 363 -17.20 13.98 -4.63
CA ILE A 363 -17.07 14.59 -3.30
C ILE A 363 -17.36 13.55 -2.21
N GLY A 364 -18.51 12.86 -2.31
CA GLY A 364 -18.89 11.83 -1.35
C GLY A 364 -17.89 10.67 -1.26
N ALA A 365 -17.43 10.15 -2.40
CA ALA A 365 -16.43 9.09 -2.44
C ALA A 365 -15.07 9.55 -1.85
N THR A 366 -14.66 10.79 -2.12
CA THR A 366 -13.42 11.36 -1.59
C THR A 366 -13.46 11.41 -0.06
N TRP A 367 -14.51 11.99 0.53
CA TRP A 367 -14.59 12.10 1.99
C TRP A 367 -14.90 10.78 2.68
N PHE A 368 -15.65 9.88 2.05
CA PHE A 368 -15.79 8.51 2.56
C PHE A 368 -14.44 7.79 2.58
N SER A 369 -13.59 8.00 1.58
CA SER A 369 -12.26 7.37 1.55
C SER A 369 -11.31 7.86 2.66
N ALA A 370 -11.56 9.03 3.26
CA ALA A 370 -10.80 9.51 4.43
C ALA A 370 -11.04 8.64 5.68
N ILE A 371 -12.13 7.86 5.73
CA ILE A 371 -12.38 6.90 6.81
C ILE A 371 -11.35 5.76 6.77
N ALA A 372 -10.82 5.43 5.59
CA ALA A 372 -9.83 4.37 5.43
C ALA A 372 -8.56 4.59 6.29
N PRO A 373 -7.79 5.70 6.11
CA PRO A 373 -6.63 5.97 6.95
C PRO A 373 -6.99 6.11 8.43
N LEU A 374 -8.09 6.81 8.75
CA LEU A 374 -8.53 6.98 10.14
C LEU A 374 -8.84 5.65 10.83
N SER A 375 -9.43 4.69 10.11
CA SER A 375 -9.72 3.37 10.67
C SER A 375 -8.46 2.65 11.14
N TRP A 376 -7.33 2.81 10.45
CA TRP A 376 -6.07 2.20 10.86
C TRP A 376 -5.43 2.94 12.03
N LEU A 377 -5.39 4.27 11.95
CA LEU A 377 -4.81 5.11 13.01
C LEU A 377 -5.53 4.97 14.35
N ILE A 378 -6.83 4.65 14.33
CA ILE A 378 -7.64 4.47 15.55
C ILE A 378 -7.66 3.01 16.02
N LEU A 379 -7.69 2.02 15.12
CA LEU A 379 -7.78 0.61 15.55
C LEU A 379 -6.42 -0.03 15.85
N PHE A 380 -5.35 0.48 15.24
CA PHE A 380 -3.99 -0.07 15.34
C PHE A 380 -3.00 0.99 15.81
N GLU A 381 -3.36 1.71 16.87
CA GLU A 381 -2.59 2.85 17.38
C GLU A 381 -1.16 2.50 17.78
N GLU A 382 -0.95 1.32 18.37
CA GLU A 382 0.40 0.90 18.77
C GLU A 382 1.28 0.65 17.54
N HIS A 383 0.70 0.08 16.48
CA HIS A 383 1.38 -0.03 15.19
C HIS A 383 1.71 1.35 14.62
N ALA A 384 0.73 2.26 14.57
CA ALA A 384 0.92 3.63 14.09
C ALA A 384 1.87 4.45 14.98
N HIS A 385 2.04 4.09 16.24
CA HIS A 385 3.04 4.70 17.10
C HIS A 385 4.46 4.23 16.76
N ILE A 386 4.65 2.92 16.52
CA ILE A 386 5.95 2.30 16.26
C ILE A 386 6.42 2.56 14.81
N HIS A 387 5.54 2.38 13.83
CA HIS A 387 5.86 2.35 12.40
C HIS A 387 5.75 3.73 11.74
N LYS A 388 6.39 4.73 12.36
CA LYS A 388 6.38 6.13 11.90
C LYS A 388 6.91 6.34 10.48
N HIS A 389 7.70 5.41 9.94
CA HIS A 389 8.30 5.54 8.62
C HIS A 389 7.37 5.12 7.47
N ILE A 390 6.29 4.38 7.73
CA ILE A 390 5.45 3.80 6.67
C ILE A 390 3.97 4.13 6.81
N ASP A 391 3.45 4.31 8.03
CA ASP A 391 2.01 4.52 8.24
C ASP A 391 1.49 5.82 7.61
N PHE A 392 2.34 6.70 7.08
CA PHE A 392 1.91 7.78 6.18
C PHE A 392 1.20 7.27 4.93
N PHE A 393 1.66 6.14 4.37
CA PHE A 393 1.18 5.55 3.12
C PHE A 393 -0.33 5.30 3.11
N ILE A 394 -0.96 5.09 4.26
CA ILE A 394 -2.41 4.83 4.36
C ILE A 394 -3.28 5.98 3.83
N TRP A 395 -2.80 7.23 3.89
CA TRP A 395 -3.49 8.38 3.33
C TRP A 395 -3.51 8.38 1.79
N TYR A 396 -2.64 7.57 1.17
CA TYR A 396 -2.36 7.58 -0.25
C TYR A 396 -3.25 6.59 -1.00
N CYS A 397 -3.83 5.62 -0.29
CA CYS A 397 -4.70 4.58 -0.85
C CYS A 397 -6.17 4.86 -0.54
N PRO A 398 -7.02 5.10 -1.56
CA PRO A 398 -6.80 5.99 -2.68
C PRO A 398 -7.23 7.44 -2.34
N PHE A 399 -7.38 7.79 -1.05
CA PHE A 399 -7.89 9.11 -0.65
C PHE A 399 -7.11 10.25 -1.29
N LEU A 400 -5.77 10.15 -1.31
CA LEU A 400 -4.92 11.10 -2.03
C LEU A 400 -5.28 11.21 -3.53
N LEU A 401 -5.50 10.09 -4.21
CA LEU A 401 -5.83 10.11 -5.64
C LEU A 401 -7.15 10.85 -5.89
N LEU A 402 -8.15 10.61 -5.03
CA LEU A 402 -9.46 11.22 -5.13
C LEU A 402 -9.44 12.72 -4.76
N ILE A 403 -8.72 13.12 -3.70
CA ILE A 403 -8.61 14.53 -3.31
C ILE A 403 -7.82 15.34 -4.34
N ILE A 404 -6.75 14.76 -4.92
CA ILE A 404 -6.01 15.39 -6.03
C ILE A 404 -6.92 15.59 -7.24
N LEU A 405 -7.73 14.59 -7.59
CA LEU A 405 -8.66 14.70 -8.71
C LEU A 405 -9.73 15.77 -8.46
N LEU A 406 -10.24 15.85 -7.23
CA LEU A 406 -11.21 16.85 -6.82
C LEU A 406 -10.63 18.28 -6.92
N ILE A 407 -9.39 18.48 -6.46
CA ILE A 407 -8.66 19.75 -6.60
C ILE A 407 -8.45 20.07 -8.08
N SER A 408 -7.98 19.10 -8.86
CA SER A 408 -7.69 19.25 -10.29
C SER A 408 -8.93 19.64 -11.10
N LEU A 409 -10.07 19.00 -10.81
CA LEU A 409 -11.35 19.33 -11.43
C LEU A 409 -11.79 20.76 -11.08
N THR A 410 -11.62 21.16 -9.82
CA THR A 410 -12.00 22.51 -9.37
C THR A 410 -11.20 23.57 -10.09
N LEU A 411 -9.86 23.42 -10.13
CA LEU A 411 -8.96 24.35 -10.82
C LEU A 411 -9.28 24.44 -12.31
N THR A 412 -9.49 23.30 -12.97
CA THR A 412 -9.84 23.29 -14.41
C THR A 412 -11.22 23.89 -14.70
N SER A 413 -12.16 23.82 -13.75
CA SER A 413 -13.46 24.49 -13.88
C SER A 413 -13.31 26.02 -13.90
N PHE A 414 -12.38 26.58 -13.11
CA PHE A 414 -12.13 28.02 -13.07
C PHE A 414 -11.45 28.52 -14.34
N PHE A 415 -10.46 27.78 -14.86
CA PHE A 415 -9.79 28.16 -16.12
C PHE A 415 -10.73 28.17 -17.33
N LYS A 416 -11.82 27.40 -17.31
CA LYS A 416 -12.86 27.43 -18.35
C LYS A 416 -13.80 28.62 -18.24
N THR A 417 -13.94 29.23 -17.07
CA THR A 417 -14.83 30.39 -16.84
C THR A 417 -14.14 31.73 -17.13
N ILE A 418 -12.80 31.74 -17.23
CA ILE A 418 -11.99 32.93 -17.51
C ILE A 418 -11.79 33.14 -19.03
N LYS A 419 -12.14 32.15 -19.86
CA LYS A 419 -12.28 32.28 -21.32
C LYS A 419 -13.73 32.55 -21.65
#